data_AF-A0A662W3L7-F1
#
_entry.id   AF-A0A662W3L7-F1
#
_cell.length_a   1.000
_cell.length_b   1.000
_cell.length_c   1.000
_cell.angle_alpha   90.00
_cell.angle_beta   90.00
_cell.angle_gamma   90.00
#
_symmetry.space_group_name_H-M   'P 1'
#
loop_
_entity.id
_entity.type
_entity.pdbx_description
1 polymer ?
#
loop_
_entity_poly.entity_id
_entity_poly.type
_entity_poly.pdbx_seq_one_letter_code
_entity_poly.pdbx_strand_id
1 'polypeptide(L)'
;MVIKEGNPAKIGEAMLESRRIFNEVLTKLLDGEKVKDVQSFLANTKQRIIAKAKETFKSFKELEKKGEAEEIRIYSRPLPLRMNFGEGYNLWVEDNKIMFRVTLIPRKEYVKGYLKLSKEHEEIVRKAIEEKKAIRLKKQIDYTSMI
;
A
#
# COMPACT_ATOMS: atom_id res chain seq x y z
N MET A 1 2.56 15.81 5.90
CA MET A 1 3.27 14.81 6.73
C MET A 1 4.48 15.48 7.39
N VAL A 2 5.02 14.90 8.46
CA VAL A 2 6.28 15.36 9.09
C VAL A 2 7.20 14.16 9.26
N ILE A 3 8.45 14.32 8.81
CA ILE A 3 9.49 13.28 8.90
C ILE A 3 10.28 13.50 10.18
N LYS A 4 10.53 12.41 10.91
CA LYS A 4 11.27 12.42 12.18
C LYS A 4 12.62 11.73 12.06
N GLU A 5 12.70 10.67 11.25
CA GLU A 5 13.93 9.89 11.04
C GLU A 5 14.06 9.49 9.57
N GLY A 6 15.31 9.38 9.10
CA GLY A 6 15.65 9.00 7.72
C GLY A 6 15.74 10.16 6.75
N ASN A 7 16.06 9.85 5.50
CA ASN A 7 16.23 10.85 4.44
C ASN A 7 14.89 11.09 3.70
N PRO A 8 14.32 12.31 3.71
CA PRO A 8 13.09 12.65 3.00
C PRO A 8 13.08 12.33 1.50
N ALA A 9 14.23 12.44 0.82
CA ALA A 9 14.34 12.14 -0.61
C ALA A 9 13.93 10.69 -0.93
N LYS A 10 14.07 9.78 0.04
CA LYS A 10 13.67 8.37 -0.08
C LYS A 10 12.17 8.16 -0.18
N ILE A 11 11.34 9.12 0.25
CA ILE A 11 9.90 9.06 0.02
C ILE A 11 9.59 9.20 -1.47
N GLY A 12 10.26 10.13 -2.14
CA GLY A 12 10.12 10.33 -3.59
C GLY A 12 10.47 9.04 -4.33
N GLU A 13 11.66 8.50 -4.09
CA GLU A 13 12.10 7.22 -4.66
C GLU A 13 11.09 6.09 -4.40
N ALA A 14 10.58 5.97 -3.17
CA ALA A 14 9.60 4.94 -2.82
C ALA A 14 8.26 5.10 -3.56
N MET A 15 7.79 6.33 -3.78
CA MET A 15 6.58 6.60 -4.55
C MET A 15 6.75 6.22 -6.02
N LEU A 16 7.89 6.58 -6.61
CA LEU A 16 8.23 6.22 -8.00
C LEU A 16 8.24 4.71 -8.20
N GLU A 17 8.92 4.02 -7.29
CA GLU A 17 9.05 2.57 -7.34
C GLU A 17 7.71 1.88 -7.11
N SER A 18 6.87 2.41 -6.22
CA SER A 18 5.51 1.90 -6.02
C SER A 18 4.69 1.97 -7.31
N ARG A 19 4.81 3.09 -8.04
CA ARG A 19 4.13 3.26 -9.33
C ARG A 19 4.68 2.31 -10.40
N ARG A 20 6.01 2.15 -10.46
CA ARG A 20 6.68 1.24 -11.39
C ARG A 20 6.19 -0.20 -11.20
N ILE A 21 6.21 -0.71 -9.97
CA ILE A 21 5.72 -2.05 -9.63
C ILE A 21 4.26 -2.22 -10.04
N PHE A 22 3.40 -1.25 -9.69
CA PHE A 22 1.98 -1.31 -10.01
C PHE A 22 1.75 -1.42 -11.52
N ASN A 23 2.42 -0.60 -12.32
CA ASN A 23 2.33 -0.62 -13.77
C ASN A 23 2.87 -1.92 -14.37
N GLU A 24 4.01 -2.41 -13.87
CA GLU A 24 4.62 -3.66 -14.34
C GLU A 24 3.67 -4.84 -14.12
N VAL A 25 3.05 -4.92 -12.93
CA VAL A 25 2.08 -5.97 -12.62
C VAL A 25 0.86 -5.88 -13.52
N LEU A 26 0.32 -4.68 -13.76
CA LEU A 26 -0.82 -4.51 -14.67
C LEU A 26 -0.50 -4.90 -16.10
N THR A 27 0.67 -4.52 -16.61
CA THR A 27 1.12 -4.85 -17.96
C THR A 27 1.20 -6.37 -18.13
N LYS A 28 1.90 -7.05 -17.22
CA LYS A 28 1.98 -8.52 -17.21
C LYS A 28 0.61 -9.19 -17.13
N LEU A 29 -0.32 -8.66 -16.34
CA LEU A 29 -1.68 -9.22 -16.24
C LEU A 29 -2.48 -9.03 -17.54
N LEU A 30 -2.31 -7.92 -18.25
CA LEU A 30 -2.91 -7.69 -19.57
C LEU A 30 -2.36 -8.67 -20.60
N ASP A 31 -1.07 -9.01 -20.51
CA ASP A 31 -0.42 -10.01 -21.36
C ASP A 31 -0.81 -11.47 -20.97
N GLY A 32 -1.68 -11.65 -19.98
CA GLY A 32 -2.16 -12.94 -19.52
C GLY A 32 -1.21 -13.68 -18.57
N GLU A 33 -0.15 -13.03 -18.08
CA GLU A 33 0.83 -13.63 -17.20
C GLU A 33 0.33 -13.75 -15.74
N LYS A 34 0.78 -14.81 -15.06
CA LYS A 34 0.57 -14.97 -13.62
C LYS A 34 1.70 -14.30 -12.84
N VAL A 35 1.42 -13.14 -12.24
CA VAL A 35 2.43 -12.41 -11.45
C VAL A 35 2.43 -12.91 -9.99
N LYS A 36 3.51 -13.57 -9.55
CA LYS A 36 3.73 -13.93 -8.14
C LYS A 36 4.58 -12.90 -7.40
N ASP A 37 5.59 -12.38 -8.07
CA ASP A 37 6.50 -11.38 -7.50
C ASP A 37 7.06 -10.48 -8.61
N VAL A 38 7.63 -9.34 -8.21
CA VAL A 38 8.43 -8.48 -9.08
C VAL A 38 9.70 -8.02 -8.36
N GLN A 39 10.73 -7.66 -9.13
CA GLN A 39 11.91 -7.05 -8.55
C GLN A 39 11.54 -5.70 -7.95
N SER A 40 11.98 -5.41 -6.72
CA SER A 40 11.82 -4.09 -6.12
C SER A 40 12.79 -3.87 -4.97
N PHE A 41 13.11 -2.60 -4.73
CA PHE A 41 13.78 -2.15 -3.51
C PHE A 41 12.80 -1.87 -2.35
N LEU A 42 11.49 -2.07 -2.52
CA LEU A 42 10.51 -1.92 -1.44
C LEU A 42 10.33 -3.26 -0.70
N ALA A 43 10.50 -3.25 0.62
CA ALA A 43 10.30 -4.44 1.47
C ALA A 43 8.81 -4.81 1.64
N ASN A 44 8.23 -4.26 2.70
CA ASN A 44 6.93 -4.64 3.25
C ASN A 44 5.76 -4.19 2.39
N THR A 45 6.00 -3.23 1.48
CA THR A 45 4.98 -2.59 0.67
C THR A 45 4.83 -3.25 -0.69
N LYS A 46 5.85 -3.96 -1.20
CA LYS A 46 5.83 -4.61 -2.53
C LYS A 46 4.62 -5.52 -2.71
N GLN A 47 4.44 -6.49 -1.81
CA GLN A 47 3.36 -7.47 -1.92
C GLN A 47 1.98 -6.84 -1.87
N ARG A 48 1.83 -5.75 -1.11
CA ARG A 48 0.56 -5.02 -1.06
C ARG A 48 0.30 -4.22 -2.34
N ILE A 49 1.34 -3.67 -2.98
CA ILE A 49 1.21 -3.02 -4.29
C ILE A 49 0.82 -4.06 -5.35
N ILE A 50 1.45 -5.24 -5.35
CA ILE A 50 1.07 -6.35 -6.25
C ILE A 50 -0.40 -6.73 -6.03
N ALA A 51 -0.84 -6.88 -4.79
CA ALA A 51 -2.23 -7.17 -4.47
C ALA A 51 -3.18 -6.09 -4.99
N LYS A 52 -2.84 -4.80 -4.81
CA LYS A 52 -3.63 -3.69 -5.33
C LYS A 52 -3.73 -3.70 -6.85
N ALA A 53 -2.63 -3.99 -7.56
CA ALA A 53 -2.64 -4.10 -9.01
C ALA A 53 -3.57 -5.24 -9.49
N LYS A 54 -3.51 -6.40 -8.83
CA LYS A 54 -4.41 -7.54 -9.11
C LYS A 54 -5.88 -7.20 -8.86
N GLU A 55 -6.18 -6.52 -7.76
CA GLU A 55 -7.54 -6.07 -7.46
C GLU A 55 -8.02 -5.07 -8.51
N THR A 56 -7.19 -4.10 -8.87
CA THR A 56 -7.50 -3.12 -9.92
C THR A 56 -7.78 -3.81 -11.25
N PHE A 57 -6.95 -4.78 -11.64
CA PHE A 57 -7.15 -5.57 -12.86
C PHE A 57 -8.45 -6.37 -12.81
N LYS A 58 -8.76 -7.00 -11.68
CA LYS A 58 -10.03 -7.73 -11.50
C LYS A 58 -11.23 -6.81 -11.69
N SER A 59 -11.24 -5.66 -11.01
CA SER A 59 -12.31 -4.67 -11.17
C SER A 59 -12.41 -4.16 -12.61
N PHE A 60 -11.28 -3.94 -13.29
CA PHE A 60 -11.29 -3.58 -14.71
C PHE A 60 -11.96 -4.66 -15.58
N LYS A 61 -11.59 -5.94 -15.44
CA LYS A 61 -12.22 -7.03 -16.21
C LYS A 61 -13.71 -7.19 -15.90
N GLU A 62 -14.16 -6.87 -14.69
CA GLU A 62 -15.58 -6.85 -14.35
C GLU A 62 -16.33 -5.72 -15.06
N LEU A 63 -15.75 -4.52 -15.13
CA LEU A 63 -16.32 -3.36 -15.84
C LEU A 63 -16.28 -3.53 -17.36
N GLU A 64 -15.20 -4.08 -17.89
CA GLU A 64 -15.05 -4.39 -19.32
C GLU A 64 -16.13 -5.36 -19.81
N LYS A 65 -16.43 -6.41 -19.03
CA LYS A 65 -17.53 -7.34 -19.33
C LYS A 65 -18.90 -6.69 -19.35
N LYS A 66 -19.09 -5.58 -18.63
CA LYS A 66 -20.33 -4.80 -18.60
C LYS A 66 -20.38 -3.73 -19.69
N GLY A 67 -19.30 -3.54 -20.45
CA GLY A 67 -19.17 -2.42 -21.39
C GLY A 67 -18.99 -1.06 -20.70
N GLU A 68 -18.64 -1.04 -19.41
CA GLU A 68 -18.46 0.19 -18.62
C GLU A 68 -17.00 0.69 -18.64
N ALA A 69 -16.07 -0.12 -19.18
CA ALA A 69 -14.67 0.24 -19.34
C ALA A 69 -14.08 -0.40 -20.60
N GLU A 70 -13.34 0.37 -21.40
CA GLU A 70 -12.68 -0.11 -22.61
C GLU A 70 -11.17 -0.29 -22.42
N GLU A 71 -10.54 0.52 -21.56
CA GLU A 71 -9.09 0.49 -21.34
C GLU A 71 -8.73 0.72 -19.86
N ILE A 72 -7.72 -0.02 -19.38
CA ILE A 72 -7.12 0.22 -18.06
C ILE A 72 -6.01 1.27 -18.16
N ARG A 73 -6.10 2.33 -17.35
CA ARG A 73 -5.12 3.43 -17.38
C ARG A 73 -3.80 3.04 -16.71
N ILE A 74 -2.74 2.95 -17.51
CA ILE A 74 -1.36 2.81 -17.06
C ILE A 74 -0.64 4.16 -17.25
N TYR A 75 -0.32 4.84 -16.14
CA TYR A 75 0.41 6.10 -16.20
C TYR A 75 1.91 5.85 -16.36
N SER A 76 2.51 6.31 -17.45
CA SER A 76 3.97 6.30 -17.68
C SER A 76 4.74 7.30 -16.80
N ARG A 77 4.03 8.28 -16.24
CA ARG A 77 4.61 9.34 -15.41
C ARG A 77 4.72 8.95 -13.93
N PRO A 78 5.66 9.57 -13.19
CA PRO A 78 5.90 9.38 -11.76
C PRO A 78 4.77 9.92 -10.85
N LEU A 79 3.55 9.47 -11.07
CA LEU A 79 2.42 9.85 -10.23
C LEU A 79 2.41 9.04 -8.94
N PRO A 80 2.17 9.66 -7.77
CA PRO A 80 1.93 8.95 -6.55
C PRO A 80 0.82 7.91 -6.72
N LEU A 81 1.10 6.67 -6.30
CA LEU A 81 0.08 5.62 -6.27
C LEU A 81 -0.84 5.86 -5.07
N ARG A 82 -2.13 6.10 -5.32
CA ARG A 82 -3.13 6.25 -4.25
C ARG A 82 -3.35 4.90 -3.59
N MET A 83 -3.00 4.78 -2.31
CA MET A 83 -3.20 3.58 -1.52
C MET A 83 -4.30 3.82 -0.49
N ASN A 84 -5.25 2.89 -0.37
CA ASN A 84 -6.21 2.89 0.72
C ASN A 84 -5.53 2.45 2.02
N PHE A 85 -6.22 2.64 3.15
CA PHE A 85 -5.75 2.17 4.44
C PHE A 85 -5.43 0.67 4.38
N GLY A 86 -4.21 0.30 4.77
CA GLY A 86 -3.74 -1.08 4.75
C GLY A 86 -3.19 -1.56 3.41
N GLU A 87 -3.25 -0.80 2.33
CA GLU A 87 -2.64 -1.20 1.05
C GLU A 87 -1.17 -0.77 0.95
N GLY A 88 -0.74 0.34 1.56
CA GLY A 88 0.59 0.90 1.28
C GLY A 88 1.54 0.85 2.46
N TYR A 89 1.13 1.50 3.55
CA TYR A 89 2.00 1.79 4.68
C TYR A 89 1.43 1.19 5.94
N ASN A 90 2.33 0.79 6.84
CA ASN A 90 1.93 0.47 8.19
C ASN A 90 1.69 1.80 8.92
N LEU A 91 0.44 1.99 9.35
CA LEU A 91 0.06 3.09 10.22
C LEU A 91 -0.23 2.55 11.61
N TRP A 92 0.17 3.30 12.62
CA TRP A 92 -0.16 3.02 14.02
C TRP A 92 -0.26 4.33 14.79
N VAL A 93 -0.83 4.25 15.99
CA VAL A 93 -0.95 5.39 16.90
C VAL A 93 0.18 5.32 17.93
N GLU A 94 0.91 6.43 18.10
CA GLU A 94 1.99 6.63 19.10
C GLU A 94 1.95 8.10 19.51
N ASP A 95 2.00 8.42 20.82
CA ASP A 95 1.99 9.79 21.36
C ASP A 95 0.89 10.69 20.76
N ASN A 96 -0.32 10.16 20.65
CA ASN A 96 -1.47 10.81 20.03
C ASN A 96 -1.23 11.29 18.58
N LYS A 97 -0.35 10.62 17.83
CA LYS A 97 -0.08 10.88 16.42
C LYS A 97 -0.26 9.60 15.61
N ILE A 98 -0.70 9.76 14.36
CA ILE A 98 -0.72 8.66 13.40
C ILE A 98 0.67 8.58 12.75
N MET A 99 1.42 7.57 13.14
CA MET A 99 2.76 7.31 12.66
C MET A 99 2.76 6.51 11.36
N PHE A 100 3.82 6.66 10.57
CA PHE A 100 4.11 5.82 9.42
C PHE A 100 5.58 5.42 9.39
N ARG A 101 5.87 4.29 8.72
CA ARG A 101 7.24 3.85 8.39
C ARG A 101 7.28 3.27 6.99
N VAL A 102 8.27 3.69 6.21
CA VAL A 102 8.65 3.14 4.90
C VAL A 102 10.03 2.52 5.04
N THR A 103 10.22 1.28 4.57
CA THR A 103 11.50 0.57 4.63
C THR A 103 12.00 0.20 3.23
N LEU A 104 13.26 0.50 2.93
CA LEU A 104 13.93 0.22 1.66
C LEU A 104 14.92 -0.95 1.80
N ILE A 105 14.97 -1.83 0.80
CA ILE A 105 15.90 -2.97 0.62
C ILE A 105 16.88 -2.63 -0.51
N PRO A 106 18.14 -3.11 -0.49
CA PRO A 106 18.81 -3.82 0.60
C PRO A 106 19.36 -2.90 1.68
N ARG A 107 19.14 -1.59 1.56
CA ARG A 107 19.92 -0.55 2.26
C ARG A 107 19.67 -0.45 3.77
N LYS A 108 18.76 -1.24 4.36
CA LYS A 108 18.29 -1.12 5.76
C LYS A 108 17.80 0.29 6.14
N GLU A 109 17.62 1.15 5.15
CA GLU A 109 17.16 2.52 5.32
C GLU A 109 15.66 2.52 5.55
N TYR A 110 15.21 3.44 6.40
CA TYR A 110 13.80 3.68 6.61
C TYR A 110 13.53 5.17 6.76
N VAL A 111 12.30 5.55 6.46
CA VAL A 111 11.75 6.86 6.78
C VAL A 111 10.63 6.67 7.77
N LYS A 112 10.71 7.32 8.93
CA LYS A 112 9.68 7.30 9.99
C LYS A 112 9.18 8.72 10.21
N GLY A 113 7.87 8.87 10.39
CA GLY A 113 7.25 10.17 10.61
C GLY A 113 5.80 10.05 11.06
N TYR A 114 5.07 11.17 11.04
CA TYR A 114 3.64 11.22 11.34
C TYR A 114 2.84 11.99 10.29
N LEU A 115 1.56 11.64 10.18
CA LEU A 115 0.60 12.32 9.32
C LEU A 115 0.04 13.54 10.04
N LYS A 116 -0.11 14.64 9.30
CA LYS A 116 -0.89 15.81 9.72
C LYS A 116 -2.14 15.80 8.86
N LEU A 117 -3.26 15.43 9.46
CA LEU A 117 -4.57 15.30 8.81
C LEU A 117 -5.51 16.36 9.40
N SER A 118 -6.63 16.65 8.70
CA SER A 118 -7.74 17.34 9.35
C SER A 118 -8.35 16.42 10.43
N LYS A 119 -9.06 17.00 11.41
CA LYS A 119 -9.69 16.23 12.50
C LYS A 119 -10.58 15.09 11.98
N GLU A 120 -11.43 15.40 10.99
CA GLU A 120 -12.31 14.42 10.35
C GLU A 120 -11.53 13.24 9.74
N HIS A 121 -10.49 13.53 8.94
CA HIS A 121 -9.66 12.49 8.34
C HIS A 121 -8.86 11.71 9.39
N GLU A 122 -8.42 12.38 10.46
CA GLU A 122 -7.72 11.74 11.57
C GLU A 122 -8.61 10.73 12.30
N GLU A 123 -9.87 11.08 12.58
CA GLU A 123 -10.86 10.19 13.20
C GLU A 123 -11.12 8.95 12.35
N ILE A 124 -11.30 9.12 11.03
CA ILE A 124 -11.48 8.01 10.08
C ILE A 124 -10.28 7.05 10.13
N VAL A 125 -9.06 7.58 10.05
CA VAL A 125 -7.84 6.75 10.05
C VAL A 125 -7.64 6.06 11.39
N ARG A 126 -7.91 6.74 12.52
CA ARG A 126 -7.83 6.13 13.84
C ARG A 126 -8.81 4.97 14.00
N LYS A 127 -10.05 5.17 13.61
CA LYS A 127 -11.08 4.12 13.64
C LYS A 127 -10.63 2.90 12.83
N ALA A 128 -10.11 3.11 11.63
CA ALA A 128 -9.62 2.04 10.78
C ALA A 128 -8.41 1.29 11.39
N ILE A 129 -7.50 2.00 12.08
CA ILE A 129 -6.37 1.38 12.80
C ILE A 129 -6.86 0.49 13.93
N GLU A 130 -7.83 0.96 14.73
CA GLU A 130 -8.38 0.18 15.85
C GLU A 130 -9.17 -1.04 15.38
N GLU A 131 -10.02 -0.90 14.36
CA GLU A 131 -10.72 -2.04 13.76
C GLU A 131 -9.75 -3.12 13.26
N LYS A 132 -8.67 -2.71 12.59
CA LYS A 132 -7.63 -3.63 12.13
C LYS A 132 -6.90 -4.33 13.28
N LYS A 133 -6.63 -3.63 14.39
CA LYS A 133 -6.07 -4.22 15.61
C LYS A 133 -7.02 -5.26 16.20
N ALA A 134 -8.31 -4.94 16.31
CA ALA A 134 -9.33 -5.84 16.84
C ALA A 134 -9.45 -7.12 15.99
N ILE A 135 -9.47 -6.99 14.66
CA ILE A 135 -9.46 -8.15 13.74
C ILE A 135 -8.21 -9.01 13.93
N ARG A 136 -7.04 -8.38 14.09
CA ARG A 136 -5.78 -9.11 14.31
C ARG A 136 -5.78 -9.84 15.65
N LEU A 137 -6.26 -9.22 16.72
CA LEU A 137 -6.36 -9.82 18.04
C LEU A 137 -7.32 -11.02 18.02
N LYS A 138 -8.49 -10.88 17.38
CA LYS A 138 -9.46 -11.97 17.23
C LYS A 138 -8.84 -13.18 16.51
N LYS A 139 -8.15 -12.95 15.39
CA LYS A 139 -7.44 -14.04 14.67
C LYS A 139 -6.36 -14.72 15.51
N GLN A 140 -5.69 -13.99 16.40
CA GLN A 140 -4.66 -14.54 17.27
C GLN A 140 -5.25 -15.40 18.39
N ILE A 141 -6.38 -14.96 18.96
CA ILE A 141 -7.15 -15.75 19.93
C ILE A 141 -7.66 -17.03 19.27
N ASP A 142 -8.32 -16.92 18.12
CA ASP A 142 -8.85 -18.08 17.38
C ASP A 142 -7.74 -19.11 17.08
N TYR A 143 -6.56 -18.66 16.64
CA TYR A 143 -5.41 -19.53 16.38
C TYR A 143 -4.88 -20.22 17.65
N THR A 144 -4.88 -19.52 18.79
CA THR A 144 -4.38 -20.06 20.06
C THR A 144 -5.38 -21.04 20.69
N SER A 145 -6.68 -20.90 20.43
CA SER A 145 -7.73 -21.85 20.85
C SER A 145 -7.83 -23.12 20.00
N MET A 146 -7.06 -23.22 18.91
CA MET A 146 -6.98 -24.40 18.04
C MET A 146 -5.72 -25.25 18.28
N ILE A 147 -4.91 -24.90 19.29
CA ILE A 147 -3.71 -25.60 19.74
C ILE A 147 -3.99 -26.16 21.14
#